data_AF-A0A0B6Z1A1-F1
#
_entry.id   AF-A0A0B6Z1A1-F1
#
_cell.length_a   1.000
_cell.length_b   1.000
_cell.length_c   1.000
_cell.angle_alpha   90.00
_cell.angle_beta   90.00
_cell.angle_gamma   90.00
#
_symmetry.space_group_name_H-M   'P 1'
#
loop_
_entity.id
_entity.type
_entity.pdbx_description
1 polymer ?
#
loop_
_entity_poly.entity_id
_entity_poly.type
_entity_poly.pdbx_seq_one_letter_code
_entity_poly.pdbx_strand_id
1 'polypeptide(L)'
;DTTQTTRSLVLGTFYSVIIRSMEDCDLDKAIQFQLVSFMLDYYDDIFTPPSDMKTHVSDRLKALQRPQVVYSPKPERTVRFCQQTSVTDFENQRVFSSHTALENLLEDIISDKNMKMKEKQKRLEQFQRTYPASTSIASQIPSLKLMSCHRKLN
;
A
#
# COMPACT_ATOMS: atom_id res chain seq x y z
N ASP A 1 44.76 -23.14 -23.04
CA ASP A 1 43.94 -21.96 -22.72
C ASP A 1 42.92 -21.69 -23.81
N THR A 2 41.72 -22.25 -23.65
CA THR A 2 40.62 -22.00 -24.59
C THR A 2 39.85 -20.79 -24.09
N THR A 3 40.10 -19.62 -24.69
CA THR A 3 39.37 -18.38 -24.37
C THR A 3 37.88 -18.58 -24.68
N GLN A 4 37.07 -18.80 -23.64
CA GLN A 4 35.62 -18.94 -23.79
C GLN A 4 35.03 -17.59 -24.21
N THR A 5 34.29 -17.56 -25.32
CA THR A 5 33.63 -16.33 -25.79
C THR A 5 32.38 -16.05 -24.96
N THR A 6 32.02 -14.78 -24.77
CA THR A 6 30.78 -14.39 -24.07
C THR A 6 29.56 -15.06 -24.69
N ARG A 7 29.49 -15.16 -26.02
CA ARG A 7 28.42 -15.87 -26.73
C ARG A 7 28.32 -17.33 -26.29
N SER A 8 29.44 -18.06 -26.27
CA SER A 8 29.46 -19.47 -25.86
C SER A 8 29.11 -19.67 -24.38
N LEU A 9 29.53 -18.74 -23.52
CA LEU A 9 29.18 -18.74 -22.10
C LEU A 9 27.67 -18.53 -21.91
N VAL A 10 27.09 -17.52 -22.56
CA VAL A 10 25.66 -17.21 -22.49
C VAL A 10 24.84 -18.38 -23.01
N LEU A 11 25.18 -18.93 -24.18
CA LEU A 11 24.47 -20.07 -24.74
C LEU A 11 24.56 -21.30 -23.85
N GLY A 12 25.75 -21.69 -23.41
CA GLY A 12 25.94 -22.86 -22.55
C GLY A 12 25.26 -22.74 -21.18
N THR A 13 25.06 -21.51 -20.69
CA THR A 13 24.44 -21.25 -19.37
C THR A 13 22.93 -21.18 -19.45
N PHE A 14 22.36 -20.50 -20.44
CA PHE A 14 20.97 -20.06 -20.39
C PHE A 14 20.01 -20.83 -21.29
N TYR A 15 20.48 -21.64 -22.26
CA TYR A 15 19.59 -22.25 -23.25
C TYR A 15 18.47 -23.11 -22.63
N SER A 16 18.79 -23.89 -21.59
CA SER A 16 17.86 -24.81 -20.91
C SER A 16 16.87 -24.10 -19.97
N VAL A 17 17.18 -22.86 -19.58
CA VAL A 17 16.31 -22.04 -18.72
C VAL A 17 15.38 -21.17 -19.55
N ILE A 18 15.84 -20.70 -20.71
CA ILE A 18 15.04 -19.87 -21.63
C ILE A 18 13.97 -20.71 -22.32
N ILE A 19 14.33 -21.91 -22.81
CA ILE A 19 13.40 -22.81 -23.49
C ILE A 19 13.22 -24.05 -22.61
N ARG A 20 12.07 -24.11 -21.92
CA ARG A 20 11.76 -25.19 -20.97
C ARG A 20 10.42 -25.81 -21.31
N SER A 21 10.40 -27.14 -21.48
CA SER A 21 9.15 -27.88 -21.69
C SER A 21 8.38 -27.98 -20.37
N MET A 22 7.04 -27.86 -20.43
CA MET A 22 6.15 -27.97 -19.27
C MET A 22 5.86 -29.44 -18.90
N GLU A 23 5.92 -30.34 -19.89
CA GLU A 23 5.79 -31.79 -19.72
C GLU A 23 7.16 -32.44 -19.94
N ASP A 24 7.39 -33.63 -19.36
CA ASP A 24 8.60 -34.47 -19.51
C ASP A 24 8.81 -35.00 -20.95
N CYS A 25 8.26 -34.31 -21.95
CA CYS A 25 8.72 -34.37 -23.32
C CYS A 25 10.13 -33.77 -23.34
N ASP A 26 11.14 -34.63 -23.45
CA ASP A 26 12.53 -34.23 -23.70
C ASP A 26 12.60 -33.43 -25.02
N LEU A 27 12.31 -32.13 -24.94
CA LEU A 27 12.54 -31.22 -26.05
C LEU A 27 14.04 -31.28 -26.36
N ASP A 28 14.38 -31.70 -27.57
CA ASP A 28 15.77 -31.97 -27.96
C ASP A 28 16.67 -30.78 -27.59
N LYS A 29 17.70 -31.05 -26.78
CA LYS A 29 18.67 -30.05 -26.33
C LYS A 29 19.35 -29.36 -27.51
N ALA A 30 19.54 -30.06 -28.63
CA ALA A 30 20.05 -29.46 -29.85
C ALA A 30 19.09 -28.41 -30.41
N ILE A 31 17.79 -28.68 -30.39
CA ILE A 31 16.75 -27.73 -30.84
C ILE A 31 16.66 -26.55 -29.87
N GLN A 32 16.67 -26.78 -28.56
CA GLN A 32 16.68 -25.71 -27.55
C GLN A 32 17.90 -24.79 -27.75
N PHE A 33 19.09 -25.40 -27.90
CA PHE A 33 20.33 -24.66 -28.11
C PHE A 33 20.30 -23.89 -29.43
N GLN A 34 19.83 -24.51 -30.52
CA GLN A 34 19.72 -23.88 -31.84
C GLN A 34 18.73 -22.69 -31.80
N LEU A 35 17.58 -22.85 -31.15
CA LEU A 35 16.58 -21.79 -31.03
C LEU A 35 17.14 -20.60 -30.25
N VAL A 36 17.78 -20.85 -29.11
CA VAL A 36 18.37 -19.77 -28.30
C VAL A 36 19.57 -19.14 -29.01
N SER A 37 20.37 -19.92 -29.75
CA SER A 37 21.43 -19.39 -30.62
C SER A 37 20.87 -18.45 -31.67
N PHE A 38 19.79 -18.85 -32.34
CA PHE A 38 19.10 -18.00 -33.31
C PHE A 38 18.56 -16.72 -32.65
N MET A 39 17.91 -16.84 -31.50
CA MET A 39 17.42 -15.67 -30.75
C MET A 39 18.54 -14.70 -30.37
N LEU A 40 19.72 -15.20 -29.98
CA LEU A 40 20.86 -14.35 -29.64
C LEU A 40 21.49 -13.70 -30.87
N ASP A 41 21.54 -14.39 -32.01
CA ASP A 41 22.17 -13.88 -33.22
C ASP A 41 21.28 -12.85 -33.94
N TYR A 42 19.95 -12.96 -33.80
CA TYR A 42 18.95 -12.10 -34.45
C TYR A 42 18.06 -11.33 -33.45
N TYR A 43 18.58 -11.06 -32.25
CA TYR A 43 17.77 -10.48 -31.17
C TYR A 43 17.14 -9.14 -31.55
N ASP A 44 17.85 -8.32 -32.33
CA ASP A 44 17.38 -7.00 -32.73
C ASP A 44 16.14 -7.13 -33.62
N ASP A 45 16.17 -8.00 -34.63
CA ASP A 45 15.03 -8.21 -35.53
C ASP A 45 13.83 -8.89 -34.82
N ILE A 46 14.10 -9.85 -33.93
CA ILE A 46 13.05 -10.62 -33.23
C ILE A 46 12.34 -9.76 -32.18
N PHE A 47 13.09 -8.97 -31.41
CA PHE A 47 12.56 -8.23 -30.26
C PHE A 47 12.33 -6.74 -30.56
N THR A 48 12.69 -6.26 -31.77
CA THR A 48 12.30 -4.91 -32.20
C THR A 48 10.79 -4.83 -32.34
N PRO A 49 10.13 -3.88 -31.65
CA PRO A 49 8.71 -3.68 -31.83
C PRO A 49 8.37 -3.26 -33.26
N PRO A 50 7.26 -3.75 -33.85
CA PRO A 50 6.80 -3.29 -35.14
C PRO A 50 6.68 -1.76 -35.19
N SER A 51 7.03 -1.14 -36.34
CA SER A 51 7.01 0.33 -36.52
C SER A 51 5.69 0.97 -36.11
N ASP A 52 4.59 0.26 -36.39
CA ASP A 52 3.23 0.74 -36.21
C ASP A 52 2.70 0.51 -34.79
N MET A 53 3.46 -0.18 -33.94
CA MET A 53 3.06 -0.36 -32.54
C MET A 53 2.97 0.98 -31.81
N LYS A 54 3.89 1.91 -32.10
CA LYS A 54 3.88 3.26 -31.50
C LYS A 54 2.62 4.05 -31.87
N THR A 55 2.19 3.97 -33.13
CA THR A 55 0.97 4.65 -33.60
C THR A 55 -0.26 4.01 -32.95
N HIS A 56 -0.35 2.67 -32.92
CA HIS A 56 -1.45 1.96 -32.25
C HIS A 56 -1.56 2.30 -30.75
N VAL A 57 -0.43 2.35 -30.04
CA VAL A 57 -0.40 2.75 -28.62
C VAL A 57 -0.84 4.21 -28.44
N SER A 58 -0.33 5.12 -29.26
CA SER A 58 -0.71 6.54 -29.26
C SER A 58 -2.21 6.72 -29.50
N ASP A 59 -2.76 6.04 -30.50
CA ASP A 59 -4.18 6.19 -30.87
C ASP A 59 -5.11 5.63 -29.80
N ARG A 60 -4.72 4.51 -29.19
CA ARG A 60 -5.43 3.97 -28.02
C ARG A 60 -5.38 4.94 -26.85
N LEU A 61 -4.23 5.55 -26.57
CA LEU A 61 -4.08 6.52 -25.49
C LEU A 61 -4.95 7.77 -25.74
N LYS A 62 -4.94 8.30 -26.96
CA LYS A 62 -5.81 9.41 -27.37
C LYS A 62 -7.29 9.04 -27.22
N ALA A 63 -7.69 7.83 -27.62
CA ALA A 63 -9.08 7.37 -27.47
C ALA A 63 -9.51 7.31 -25.99
N LEU A 64 -8.60 6.90 -25.09
CA LEU A 64 -8.86 6.88 -23.64
C LEU A 64 -8.89 8.28 -23.02
N GLN A 65 -8.08 9.21 -23.54
CA GLN A 65 -8.03 10.60 -23.08
C GLN A 65 -9.13 11.49 -23.67
N ARG A 66 -9.80 11.06 -24.74
CA ARG A 66 -10.95 11.79 -25.28
C ARG A 66 -12.01 11.89 -24.19
N PRO A 67 -12.44 13.11 -23.80
CA PRO A 67 -13.53 13.24 -22.86
C PRO A 67 -14.75 12.56 -23.46
N GLN A 68 -15.23 11.50 -22.80
CA GLN A 68 -16.53 10.96 -23.16
C GLN A 68 -17.53 12.08 -22.91
N VAL A 69 -18.28 12.48 -23.94
CA VAL A 69 -19.45 13.35 -23.78
C VAL A 69 -20.45 12.52 -22.99
N VAL A 70 -20.40 12.64 -21.66
CA VAL A 70 -21.31 11.93 -20.78
C VAL A 70 -22.59 12.76 -20.74
N TYR A 71 -23.62 12.33 -21.46
CA TYR A 71 -24.96 12.92 -21.42
C TYR A 71 -25.68 12.72 -20.06
N SER A 72 -25.00 12.12 -19.08
CA SER A 72 -25.46 12.00 -17.70
C SER A 72 -24.24 12.01 -16.79
N PRO A 73 -24.28 12.61 -15.59
CA PRO A 73 -23.16 12.56 -14.67
C PRO A 73 -22.97 11.10 -14.20
N LYS A 74 -22.09 10.36 -14.88
CA LYS A 74 -21.56 9.11 -14.32
C LYS A 74 -20.76 9.52 -13.10
N PRO A 75 -20.99 8.91 -11.91
CA PRO A 75 -20.11 9.13 -10.79
C PRO A 75 -18.72 8.72 -11.26
N GLU A 76 -17.84 9.71 -11.27
CA GLU A 76 -16.44 9.57 -11.62
C GLU A 76 -15.93 8.32 -10.90
N ARG A 77 -15.50 7.30 -11.67
CA ARG A 77 -14.78 6.18 -11.08
C ARG A 77 -13.45 6.76 -10.63
N THR A 78 -13.45 7.35 -9.45
CA THR A 78 -12.28 7.84 -8.74
C THR A 78 -11.40 6.64 -8.56
N VAL A 79 -10.44 6.48 -9.47
CA VAL A 79 -9.34 5.54 -9.29
C VAL A 79 -8.57 6.10 -8.10
N ARG A 80 -8.89 5.60 -6.90
CA ARG A 80 -8.23 6.00 -5.67
C ARG A 80 -6.83 5.39 -5.69
N PHE A 81 -5.90 6.07 -6.33
CA PHE A 81 -4.49 5.87 -6.05
C PHE A 81 -4.22 6.43 -4.66
N CYS A 82 -3.46 5.69 -3.84
CA CYS A 82 -2.89 6.27 -2.62
C CYS A 82 -1.93 7.37 -3.05
N GLN A 83 -2.33 8.62 -2.83
CA GLN A 83 -1.39 9.74 -2.89
C GLN A 83 -0.50 9.67 -1.65
N GLN A 84 0.81 9.80 -1.84
CA GLN A 84 1.76 9.81 -0.73
C GLN A 84 1.46 11.01 0.18
N THR A 85 1.06 10.73 1.42
CA THR A 85 0.89 11.74 2.46
C THR A 85 2.24 12.35 2.81
N SER A 86 2.31 13.68 2.96
CA SER A 86 3.53 14.34 3.41
C SER A 86 3.88 13.91 4.83
N VAL A 87 5.15 13.99 5.23
CA VAL A 87 5.58 13.66 6.60
C VAL A 87 4.85 14.53 7.62
N THR A 88 4.63 15.81 7.31
CA THR A 88 3.88 16.75 8.16
C THR A 88 2.41 16.36 8.29
N ASP A 89 1.76 15.97 7.18
CA ASP A 89 0.35 15.54 7.22
C ASP A 89 0.19 14.21 7.95
N PHE A 90 1.15 13.30 7.81
CA PHE A 90 1.19 12.04 8.54
C PHE A 90 1.32 12.30 10.04
N GLU A 91 2.25 13.15 10.46
CA GLU A 91 2.44 13.52 11.86
C GLU A 91 1.19 14.21 12.44
N ASN A 92 0.59 15.14 11.70
CA ASN A 92 -0.65 15.81 12.10
C ASN A 92 -1.83 14.83 12.21
N GLN A 93 -2.01 13.93 11.25
CA GLN A 93 -3.06 12.89 11.29
C GLN A 93 -2.82 11.90 12.42
N ARG A 94 -1.56 11.49 12.65
CA ARG A 94 -1.18 10.58 13.72
C ARG A 94 -1.55 11.16 15.07
N VAL A 95 -1.16 12.40 15.33
CA VAL A 95 -1.46 13.09 16.58
C VAL A 95 -2.96 13.31 16.72
N PHE A 96 -3.64 13.86 15.69
CA PHE A 96 -5.06 14.18 15.79
C PHE A 96 -5.94 12.93 15.98
N SER A 97 -5.74 11.88 15.18
CA SER A 97 -6.54 10.65 15.27
C SER A 97 -6.34 9.91 16.59
N SER A 98 -5.09 9.82 17.09
CA SER A 98 -4.82 9.16 18.36
C SER A 98 -5.33 9.96 19.55
N HIS A 99 -5.19 11.29 19.52
CA HIS A 99 -5.67 12.16 20.60
C HIS A 99 -7.19 12.12 20.70
N THR A 100 -7.92 12.29 19.59
CA THR A 100 -9.39 12.23 19.58
C THR A 100 -9.91 10.86 20.01
N ALA A 101 -9.26 9.76 19.61
CA ALA A 101 -9.65 8.42 20.05
C ALA A 101 -9.48 8.24 21.57
N LEU A 102 -8.42 8.80 22.16
CA LEU A 102 -8.17 8.76 23.60
C LEU A 102 -9.15 9.64 24.38
N GLU A 103 -9.52 10.81 23.86
CA GLU A 103 -10.55 11.68 24.43
C GLU A 103 -11.90 10.98 24.46
N ASN A 104 -12.31 10.37 23.35
CA ASN A 104 -13.57 9.63 23.27
C ASN A 104 -13.57 8.44 24.24
N LEU A 105 -12.48 7.69 24.34
CA LEU A 105 -12.37 6.58 25.28
C LEU A 105 -12.51 7.04 26.74
N LEU A 106 -11.91 8.19 27.08
CA LEU A 106 -12.04 8.77 28.42
C LEU A 106 -13.46 9.26 28.70
N GLU A 107 -14.08 9.93 27.74
CA GLU A 107 -15.46 10.38 27.83
C GLU A 107 -16.43 9.20 27.96
N ASP A 108 -16.24 8.12 27.21
CA ASP A 108 -17.05 6.88 27.32
C ASP A 108 -16.93 6.26 28.72
N ILE A 109 -15.72 6.19 29.29
CA ILE A 109 -15.50 5.70 30.65
C ILE A 109 -16.22 6.59 31.67
N ILE A 110 -16.22 7.91 31.49
CA ILE A 110 -16.82 8.89 32.42
C ILE A 110 -18.34 8.99 32.26
N SER A 111 -18.86 8.87 31.04
CA SER A 111 -20.28 9.06 30.74
C SER A 111 -21.10 7.77 30.82
N ASP A 112 -20.45 6.60 30.95
CA ASP A 112 -21.15 5.34 31.19
C ASP A 112 -21.87 5.34 32.56
N LYS A 113 -23.20 5.25 32.49
CA LYS A 113 -24.14 5.20 33.63
C LYS A 113 -24.41 3.77 34.13
N ASN A 114 -24.10 2.77 33.31
CA ASN A 114 -24.31 1.35 33.60
C ASN A 114 -23.12 0.72 34.34
N MET A 115 -21.96 1.39 34.31
CA MET A 115 -20.74 0.94 34.99
C MET A 115 -20.75 1.28 36.50
N LYS A 116 -20.40 0.30 37.33
CA LYS A 116 -20.28 0.47 38.79
C LYS A 116 -19.10 1.39 39.12
N MET A 117 -19.23 2.24 40.15
CA MET A 117 -18.18 3.21 40.56
C MET A 117 -16.80 2.57 40.78
N LYS A 118 -16.74 1.39 41.39
CA LYS A 118 -15.49 0.66 41.64
C LYS A 118 -14.81 0.21 40.34
N GLU A 119 -15.59 -0.13 39.32
CA GLU A 119 -15.10 -0.52 38.01
C GLU A 119 -14.66 0.70 37.19
N LYS A 120 -15.44 1.77 37.25
CA LYS A 120 -15.14 3.08 36.66
C LYS A 120 -13.79 3.63 37.13
N GLN A 121 -13.54 3.54 38.44
CA GLN A 121 -12.27 3.96 39.02
C GLN A 121 -11.09 3.09 38.56
N LYS A 122 -11.26 1.76 38.49
CA LYS A 122 -10.22 0.86 37.96
C LYS A 122 -9.89 1.14 36.50
N ARG A 123 -10.90 1.36 35.65
CA ARG A 123 -10.69 1.68 34.23
C ARG A 123 -10.01 3.04 34.05
N LEU A 124 -10.35 4.02 34.89
CA LEU A 124 -9.68 5.32 34.88
C LEU A 124 -8.21 5.23 35.32
N GLU A 125 -7.91 4.45 36.36
CA GLU A 125 -6.53 4.18 36.78
C GLU A 125 -5.74 3.43 35.70
N GLN A 126 -6.38 2.47 35.03
CA GLN A 126 -5.76 1.74 33.92
C GLN A 126 -5.49 2.67 32.72
N PHE A 127 -6.42 3.58 32.40
CA PHE A 127 -6.25 4.57 31.35
C PHE A 127 -5.04 5.48 31.64
N GLN A 128 -4.94 6.02 32.86
CA GLN A 128 -3.84 6.87 33.28
C GLN A 128 -2.47 6.16 33.25
N ARG A 129 -2.44 4.87 33.63
CA ARG A 129 -1.20 4.06 33.57
C ARG A 129 -0.77 3.73 32.15
N THR A 130 -1.73 3.44 31.27
CA THR A 130 -1.46 3.01 29.89
C THR A 130 -1.06 4.19 29.01
N TYR A 131 -1.60 5.38 29.29
CA TYR A 131 -1.38 6.59 28.50
C TYR A 131 -0.89 7.76 29.37
N PRO A 132 0.33 7.70 29.95
CA PRO A 132 0.81 8.74 30.87
C PRO A 132 0.93 10.14 30.23
N ALA A 133 1.16 10.20 28.90
CA ALA A 133 1.20 11.45 28.14
C ALA A 133 -0.20 12.09 27.91
N SER A 134 -1.30 11.34 28.09
CA SER A 134 -2.67 11.87 27.94
C SER A 134 -3.15 12.67 29.15
N THR A 135 -2.37 12.73 30.24
CA THR A 135 -2.66 13.55 31.41
C THR A 135 -2.78 15.05 31.07
N SER A 136 -2.10 15.52 30.02
CA SER A 136 -2.29 16.87 29.48
C SER A 136 -3.66 17.04 28.82
N ILE A 137 -4.17 16.02 28.14
CA ILE A 137 -5.48 16.01 27.47
C ILE A 137 -6.62 16.07 28.50
N ALA A 138 -6.48 15.33 29.61
CA ALA A 138 -7.43 15.36 30.72
C ALA A 138 -7.58 16.75 31.36
N SER A 139 -6.57 17.62 31.26
CA SER A 139 -6.61 19.00 31.77
C SER A 139 -7.40 19.97 30.86
N GLN A 140 -7.67 19.57 29.62
CA GLN A 140 -8.36 20.36 28.59
C GLN A 140 -9.85 19.98 28.45
N ILE A 141 -10.30 18.92 29.13
CA ILE A 141 -11.69 18.45 29.11
C ILE A 141 -12.48 19.10 30.27
N PRO A 142 -13.46 19.98 30.01
CA PRO A 142 -14.26 20.65 31.04
C PRO A 142 -15.04 19.67 31.94
N SER A 143 -15.35 18.47 31.45
CA SER A 143 -16.14 17.43 32.14
C SER A 143 -15.47 16.88 33.41
N LEU A 144 -14.14 16.95 33.54
CA LEU A 144 -13.42 16.46 34.73
C LEU A 144 -13.46 17.41 35.93
N LYS A 145 -13.84 18.68 35.76
CA LYS A 145 -14.08 19.59 36.88
C LYS A 145 -15.34 19.25 37.68
N LEU A 146 -16.28 18.50 37.09
CA LEU A 146 -17.55 18.15 37.74
C LEU A 146 -17.43 17.06 38.81
N MET A 147 -16.34 16.29 38.83
CA MET A 147 -16.11 15.28 39.89
C MET A 147 -15.40 15.83 41.13
N SER A 148 -14.87 17.07 41.09
CA SER A 148 -14.27 17.72 42.26
C SER A 148 -15.23 18.64 43.03
N CYS A 149 -16.42 18.96 42.49
CA CYS A 149 -17.37 19.87 43.15
C CYS A 149 -18.31 19.19 44.15
N HIS A 150 -18.50 17.86 44.10
CA HIS A 150 -19.41 17.17 45.04
C HIS A 150 -18.81 16.86 46.43
N ARG A 151 -17.58 17.30 46.71
CA ARG A 151 -16.95 17.15 48.04
C ARG A 151 -16.98 18.40 48.91
N LYS A 152 -17.67 19.47 48.49
CA LYS A 152 -17.95 20.67 49.30
C LYS A 152 -19.43 21.03 49.22
N LEU A 153 -20.27 20.17 49.79
CA LEU A 153 -21.62 20.49 50.27
C LEU A 153 -22.06 19.31 51.13
N ASN A 154 -21.34 19.12 52.24
CA ASN A 154 -21.85 18.70 53.53
C ASN A 154 -20.82 19.09 54.60
#